data_AF-A0A7V7CRC0-F1
#
_entry.id   AF-A0A7V7CRC0-F1
#
_cell.length_a   1.000
_cell.length_b   1.000
_cell.length_c   1.000
_cell.angle_alpha   90.00
_cell.angle_beta   90.00
_cell.angle_gamma   90.00
#
_symmetry.space_group_name_H-M   'P 1'
#
loop_
_entity.id
_entity.type
_entity.pdbx_description
1 polymer ?
#
loop_
_entity_poly.entity_id
_entity_poly.type
_entity_poly.pdbx_seq_one_letter_code
_entity_poly.pdbx_strand_id
1 'polypeptide(L)'
;ISPDAAAQAVRALGIKIYTIGVGGEGPAPFKVKTLFGERTVYERVDLDEKTLKKMAETGGGRYFRASDSKGLAEVYEIIDQAEKRDVKVKEFFHFRELYLYFLIPAVFLFALKILIETVILRVLP
;
A
#
# COMPACT_ATOMS: atom_id res chain seq x y z
N ILE A 1 -21.53 11.31 -9.87
CA ILE A 1 -20.21 11.48 -10.51
C ILE A 1 -20.15 10.45 -11.63
N SER A 2 -19.86 10.85 -12.88
CA SER A 2 -19.70 9.88 -13.97
C SER A 2 -18.38 9.13 -13.80
N PRO A 3 -18.30 7.85 -14.23
CA PRO A 3 -17.04 7.08 -14.16
C PRO A 3 -15.88 7.77 -14.88
N ASP A 4 -16.17 8.46 -15.99
CA ASP A 4 -15.20 9.27 -16.74
C ASP A 4 -14.67 10.46 -15.92
N ALA A 5 -15.55 11.19 -15.22
CA ALA A 5 -15.14 12.33 -14.39
C ALA A 5 -14.28 11.88 -13.20
N ALA A 6 -14.60 10.73 -12.61
CA ALA A 6 -13.79 10.13 -11.55
C ALA A 6 -12.39 9.74 -12.08
N ALA A 7 -12.31 9.14 -13.27
CA ALA A 7 -11.02 8.75 -13.87
C ALA A 7 -10.12 9.96 -14.16
N GLN A 8 -10.70 11.08 -14.64
CA GLN A 8 -9.94 12.32 -14.87
C GLN A 8 -9.40 12.94 -13.58
N ALA A 9 -10.19 12.95 -12.51
CA ALA A 9 -9.75 13.48 -11.21
C ALA A 9 -8.58 12.67 -10.64
N VAL A 10 -8.64 11.35 -10.72
CA VAL A 10 -7.58 10.44 -10.25
C VAL A 10 -6.30 10.61 -11.08
N ARG A 11 -6.44 10.79 -12.40
CA ARG A 11 -5.30 11.11 -13.28
C ARG A 11 -4.63 12.43 -12.88
N ALA A 12 -5.41 13.45 -12.54
CA ALA A 12 -4.87 14.75 -12.10
C ALA A 12 -4.05 14.63 -10.79
N LEU A 13 -4.32 13.60 -9.98
CA LEU A 13 -3.55 13.27 -8.77
C LEU A 13 -2.32 12.39 -9.05
N GLY A 14 -2.04 12.04 -10.31
CA GLY A 14 -0.92 11.18 -10.70
C GLY A 14 -1.09 9.72 -10.29
N ILE A 15 -2.33 9.28 -10.04
CA ILE A 15 -2.67 7.90 -9.67
C ILE A 15 -3.09 7.16 -10.94
N LYS A 16 -2.55 5.95 -11.14
CA LYS A 16 -2.91 5.08 -12.27
C LYS A 16 -4.15 4.25 -11.95
N ILE A 17 -5.06 4.11 -12.91
CA ILE A 17 -6.25 3.25 -12.78
C ILE A 17 -6.09 2.02 -13.67
N TYR A 18 -6.19 0.84 -13.06
CA TYR A 18 -6.33 -0.43 -13.77
C TYR A 18 -7.75 -0.95 -13.58
N THR A 19 -8.36 -1.42 -14.66
CA THR A 19 -9.72 -1.98 -14.61
C THR A 19 -9.65 -3.46 -14.93
N ILE A 20 -10.26 -4.29 -14.10
CA ILE A 20 -10.28 -5.75 -14.28
C ILE A 20 -11.73 -6.18 -14.50
N GLY A 21 -12.01 -6.71 -15.69
CA GLY A 21 -13.27 -7.34 -16.01
C GLY A 21 -13.30 -8.77 -15.50
N VAL A 22 -14.13 -9.07 -14.51
CA VAL A 22 -14.26 -10.41 -13.94
C VAL A 22 -15.53 -11.07 -14.47
N GLY A 23 -15.39 -12.22 -15.14
CA GLY A 23 -16.52 -12.98 -15.66
C GLY A 23 -16.11 -14.07 -16.64
N GLY A 24 -16.72 -15.25 -16.52
CA GLY A 24 -16.50 -16.36 -17.43
C GLY A 24 -17.04 -16.09 -18.84
N GLU A 25 -16.53 -16.82 -19.83
CA GLU A 25 -17.06 -16.80 -21.19
C GLU A 25 -18.35 -17.63 -21.26
N GLY A 26 -19.49 -17.01 -20.94
CA GLY A 26 -20.78 -17.70 -21.05
C GLY A 26 -21.87 -17.12 -20.15
N PRO A 27 -23.09 -17.66 -20.26
CA PRO A 27 -24.18 -17.24 -19.40
C PRO A 27 -23.91 -17.67 -17.95
N ALA A 28 -24.09 -16.75 -17.02
CA ALA A 28 -23.90 -16.98 -15.60
C ALA A 28 -25.18 -17.55 -14.96
N PRO A 29 -25.08 -18.46 -13.98
CA PRO A 29 -26.24 -18.99 -13.29
C PRO A 29 -26.81 -17.96 -12.30
N PHE A 30 -28.03 -17.50 -12.55
CA PHE A 30 -28.82 -16.66 -11.66
C PHE A 30 -29.92 -17.48 -10.99
N LYS A 31 -30.05 -17.33 -9.67
CA LYS A 31 -31.20 -17.88 -8.94
C LYS A 31 -32.34 -16.88 -9.01
N VAL A 32 -33.40 -17.24 -9.71
CA VAL A 32 -34.64 -16.46 -9.76
C VAL A 32 -35.70 -17.12 -8.88
N LYS A 33 -36.34 -16.33 -8.02
CA LYS A 33 -37.51 -16.78 -7.25
C LYS A 33 -38.74 -16.70 -8.14
N THR A 34 -39.37 -17.84 -8.37
CA THR A 34 -40.67 -17.95 -9.05
C THR A 34 -41.75 -18.39 -8.05
N LEU A 35 -43.02 -18.27 -8.43
CA LEU A 35 -44.18 -18.68 -7.61
C LEU A 35 -44.12 -20.17 -7.18
N PHE A 36 -43.30 -20.99 -7.83
CA PHE A 36 -43.12 -22.42 -7.58
C PHE A 36 -41.77 -22.80 -6.97
N GLY A 37 -40.95 -21.83 -6.54
CA GLY A 37 -39.64 -22.06 -5.90
C GLY A 37 -38.47 -21.34 -6.58
N GLU A 38 -37.26 -21.62 -6.12
CA GLU A 38 -36.02 -21.11 -6.72
C GLU A 38 -35.66 -21.90 -7.98
N ARG A 39 -35.50 -21.21 -9.11
CA ARG A 39 -35.03 -21.80 -10.36
C ARG A 39 -33.71 -21.14 -10.76
N THR A 40 -32.75 -21.95 -11.19
CA THR A 40 -31.51 -21.45 -11.80
C THR A 40 -31.76 -21.15 -13.28
N VAL A 41 -31.49 -19.93 -13.71
CA VAL A 41 -31.57 -19.46 -15.09
C VAL A 41 -30.17 -19.01 -15.51
N TYR A 42 -29.77 -19.37 -16.73
CA TYR A 42 -28.48 -18.97 -17.29
C TYR A 42 -28.70 -17.71 -18.12
N GLU A 43 -28.16 -16.59 -17.68
CA GLU A 43 -28.30 -15.29 -18.36
C GLU A 43 -26.94 -14.74 -18.74
N ARG A 44 -26.84 -14.16 -19.95
CA ARG A 44 -25.60 -13.56 -20.43
C ARG A 44 -25.36 -12.26 -19.69
N VAL A 45 -24.32 -12.22 -18.87
CA VAL A 45 -23.90 -10.99 -18.20
C VAL A 45 -23.10 -10.18 -19.20
N ASP A 46 -23.70 -9.13 -19.74
CA ASP A 46 -23.00 -8.18 -20.60
C ASP A 46 -22.12 -7.29 -19.72
N LEU A 47 -20.83 -7.62 -19.67
CA LEU A 47 -19.81 -6.77 -19.10
C LEU A 47 -19.54 -5.59 -20.05
N ASP A 48 -19.75 -4.36 -19.59
CA ASP A 48 -19.41 -3.17 -20.37
C ASP A 48 -17.89 -2.92 -20.39
N GLU A 49 -17.21 -3.72 -21.19
CA GLU A 49 -15.76 -3.59 -21.40
C GLU A 49 -15.36 -2.27 -22.05
N LYS A 50 -16.26 -1.63 -22.81
CA LYS A 50 -15.94 -0.37 -23.51
C LYS A 50 -15.71 0.73 -22.49
N THR A 51 -16.61 0.83 -21.50
CA THR A 51 -16.46 1.79 -20.40
C THR A 51 -15.23 1.48 -19.56
N LEU A 52 -14.98 0.20 -19.24
CA LEU A 52 -13.78 -0.20 -18.46
C LEU A 52 -12.48 0.17 -19.18
N LYS A 53 -12.37 -0.13 -20.48
CA LYS A 53 -11.20 0.23 -21.31
C LYS A 53 -10.98 1.74 -21.31
N LYS A 54 -12.04 2.52 -21.53
CA LYS A 54 -11.98 3.98 -21.53
C LYS A 54 -11.52 4.56 -20.19
N MET A 55 -11.96 3.98 -19.08
CA MET A 55 -11.53 4.40 -17.73
C MET A 55 -10.06 4.09 -17.48
N ALA A 56 -9.58 2.91 -17.86
CA ALA A 56 -8.17 2.55 -17.75
C ALA A 56 -7.27 3.46 -18.59
N GLU A 57 -7.66 3.74 -19.84
CA GLU A 57 -6.94 4.67 -20.72
C GLU A 57 -6.91 6.09 -20.15
N THR A 58 -8.07 6.57 -19.68
CA THR A 58 -8.19 7.91 -19.08
C THR A 58 -7.34 8.03 -17.82
N GLY A 59 -7.30 6.98 -16.99
CA GLY A 59 -6.49 6.89 -15.79
C GLY A 59 -5.03 6.47 -16.02
N GLY A 60 -4.57 6.33 -17.27
CA GLY A 60 -3.18 6.00 -17.60
C GLY A 60 -2.71 4.59 -17.21
N GLY A 61 -3.64 3.66 -16.98
CA GLY A 61 -3.36 2.25 -16.75
C GLY A 61 -3.82 1.37 -17.92
N ARG A 62 -4.13 0.10 -17.63
CA ARG A 62 -4.55 -0.90 -18.64
C ARG A 62 -5.78 -1.67 -18.18
N TYR A 63 -6.57 -2.11 -19.17
CA TYR A 63 -7.68 -3.04 -18.97
C TYR A 63 -7.19 -4.49 -19.00
N PHE A 64 -7.67 -5.29 -18.07
CA PHE A 64 -7.43 -6.73 -18.02
C PHE A 64 -8.75 -7.47 -17.93
N ARG A 65 -8.79 -8.69 -18.49
CA ARG A 65 -9.92 -9.61 -18.37
C ARG A 65 -9.48 -10.83 -17.58
N ALA A 66 -10.21 -11.17 -16.54
CA ALA A 66 -10.00 -12.35 -15.72
C ALA A 66 -11.25 -13.25 -15.77
N SER A 67 -11.11 -14.41 -16.40
CA SER A 67 -12.21 -15.38 -16.53
C SER A 67 -12.43 -16.21 -15.27
N ASP A 68 -11.39 -16.31 -14.42
CA ASP A 68 -11.40 -17.07 -13.18
C ASP A 68 -10.48 -16.44 -12.11
N SER A 69 -10.45 -17.03 -10.92
CA SER A 69 -9.62 -16.56 -9.80
C SER A 69 -8.12 -16.66 -10.07
N LYS A 70 -7.67 -17.59 -10.93
CA LYS A 70 -6.25 -17.75 -11.27
C LYS A 70 -5.79 -16.62 -12.20
N GLY A 71 -6.53 -16.35 -13.25
CA GLY A 71 -6.29 -15.22 -14.15
C GLY A 71 -6.37 -13.87 -13.41
N LEU A 72 -7.23 -13.75 -12.40
CA LEU A 72 -7.24 -12.57 -11.54
C LEU A 72 -5.92 -12.42 -10.76
N ALA A 73 -5.40 -13.50 -10.19
CA ALA A 73 -4.11 -13.49 -9.48
C ALA A 73 -2.94 -13.13 -10.42
N GLU A 74 -2.91 -13.69 -11.63
CA GLU A 74 -1.91 -13.35 -12.64
C GLU A 74 -1.94 -11.86 -13.02
N VAL A 75 -3.14 -11.28 -13.18
CA VAL A 75 -3.29 -9.85 -13.45
C VAL A 75 -2.71 -9.01 -12.31
N TYR A 76 -2.95 -9.40 -11.05
CA TYR A 76 -2.35 -8.70 -9.91
C TYR A 76 -0.82 -8.79 -9.92
N GLU A 77 -0.23 -9.93 -10.23
CA GLU A 77 1.22 -10.08 -10.35
C GLU A 77 1.81 -9.20 -11.47
N ILE A 78 1.15 -9.13 -12.62
CA ILE A 78 1.57 -8.27 -13.73
C ILE A 78 1.56 -6.79 -13.32
N ILE A 79 0.51 -6.36 -12.61
CA ILE A 79 0.39 -4.98 -12.12
C ILE A 79 1.49 -4.69 -11.10
N ASP A 80 1.73 -5.60 -10.15
CA ASP A 80 2.77 -5.47 -9.13
C ASP A 80 4.17 -5.36 -9.75
N GLN A 81 4.49 -6.22 -10.71
CA GLN A 81 5.77 -6.16 -11.42
C GLN A 81 5.97 -4.87 -12.21
N ALA A 82 4.90 -4.38 -12.86
CA ALA A 82 4.96 -3.16 -13.67
C ALA A 82 5.04 -1.88 -12.83
N GLU A 83 4.47 -1.89 -11.62
CA GLU A 83 4.39 -0.72 -10.73
C GLU A 83 5.32 -0.79 -9.52
N LYS A 84 6.31 -1.71 -9.51
CA LYS A 84 7.38 -1.75 -8.49
C LYS A 84 8.00 -0.36 -8.32
N ARG A 85 7.50 0.38 -7.35
CA ARG A 85 8.16 1.52 -6.74
C ARG A 85 9.03 0.94 -5.65
N ASP A 86 10.30 1.34 -5.61
CA ASP A 86 11.14 1.16 -4.44
C ASP A 86 10.35 1.69 -3.26
N VAL A 87 9.89 0.77 -2.41
CA VAL A 87 9.29 1.13 -1.14
C VAL A 87 10.44 1.74 -0.38
N LYS A 88 10.57 3.07 -0.46
CA LYS A 88 11.27 3.86 0.55
C LYS A 88 10.41 3.75 1.79
N VAL A 89 10.41 2.57 2.41
CA VAL A 89 10.04 2.39 3.79
C VAL A 89 10.86 3.47 4.47
N LYS A 90 10.20 4.47 5.03
CA LYS A 90 10.85 5.35 5.98
C LYS A 90 11.25 4.41 7.10
N GLU A 91 12.44 3.83 7.01
CA GLU A 91 13.06 3.15 8.13
C GLU A 91 13.15 4.23 9.19
N PHE A 92 12.21 4.17 10.14
CA PHE A 92 12.34 4.89 11.39
C PHE A 92 13.54 4.24 12.08
N PHE A 93 14.73 4.75 11.76
CA PHE A 93 15.96 4.40 12.46
C PHE A 93 15.68 4.57 13.96
N HIS A 94 15.55 3.46 14.67
CA HIS A 94 15.53 3.46 16.12
C HIS A 94 16.96 3.76 16.57
N PHE A 95 17.31 5.05 16.62
CA PHE A 95 18.57 5.49 17.22
C PHE A 95 18.49 5.17 18.71
N ARG A 96 19.23 4.15 19.11
CA ARG A 96 19.42 3.83 20.52
C ARG A 96 20.56 4.71 21.03
N GLU A 97 20.22 5.70 21.84
CA GLU A 97 21.14 6.70 22.37
C GLU A 97 22.16 6.05 23.33
N LEU A 98 23.26 5.54 22.79
CA LEU A 98 24.38 4.95 23.56
C LEU A 98 25.29 5.99 24.22
N TYR A 99 25.13 7.28 23.90
CA TYR A 99 26.00 8.35 24.42
C TYR A 99 25.92 8.48 25.95
N LEU A 100 24.79 8.11 26.56
CA LEU A 100 24.59 8.15 28.00
C LEU A 100 25.62 7.29 28.76
N TYR A 101 25.98 6.13 28.20
CA TYR A 101 26.97 5.22 28.80
C TYR A 101 28.36 5.84 28.92
N PHE A 102 28.71 6.78 28.04
CA PHE A 102 29.99 7.49 28.08
C PHE A 102 29.89 8.82 28.83
N LEU A 103 28.72 9.48 28.77
CA LEU A 103 28.51 10.77 29.41
C LEU A 103 28.53 10.67 30.94
N ILE A 104 27.85 9.67 31.53
CA ILE A 104 27.78 9.48 32.98
C ILE A 104 29.18 9.31 33.62
N PRO A 105 30.05 8.39 33.17
CA PRO A 105 31.38 8.24 33.76
C PRO A 105 32.27 9.46 33.51
N ALA A 106 32.13 10.16 32.37
CA ALA A 106 32.87 11.38 32.10
C ALA A 106 32.53 12.50 33.09
N VAL A 107 31.23 12.75 33.31
CA VAL A 107 30.74 13.74 34.29
C VAL A 107 31.17 13.35 35.71
N PHE A 108 31.08 12.06 36.05
CA PHE A 108 31.51 11.54 37.35
C PHE A 108 33.00 11.76 37.61
N LEU A 109 33.87 11.39 36.66
CA LEU A 109 35.32 11.59 36.78
C LEU A 109 35.68 13.07 36.85
N PHE A 110 34.99 13.91 36.09
CA PHE A 110 35.19 15.36 36.13
C PHE A 110 34.81 15.95 37.50
N ALA A 111 33.66 15.56 38.04
CA ALA A 111 33.24 15.96 39.38
C ALA A 111 34.21 15.47 40.46
N LEU A 112 34.69 14.22 40.34
CA LEU A 112 35.66 13.63 41.27
C LEU A 112 37.00 14.39 41.24
N LYS A 113 37.49 14.77 40.06
CA LYS A 113 38.69 15.60 39.90
C LYS A 113 38.55 16.93 40.65
N ILE A 114 37.44 17.64 40.43
CA ILE A 114 37.18 18.94 41.07
C ILE A 114 37.12 18.77 42.60
N LEU A 115 36.47 17.71 43.08
CA LEU A 115 36.38 17.44 44.51
C LEU A 115 37.78 17.21 45.11
N ILE A 116 38.62 16.41 44.45
CA ILE A 116 40.01 16.15 44.88
C ILE A 116 40.81 17.46 44.89
N GLU A 117 40.75 18.26 43.83
CA GLU A 117 41.47 19.55 43.76
C GLU A 117 40.97 20.56 44.79
N THR A 118 39.68 20.56 45.12
CA THR A 118 39.12 21.54 46.05
C THR A 118 39.26 21.11 47.50
N VAL A 119 39.22 19.80 47.79
CA VAL A 119 39.24 19.25 49.16
C VAL A 119 40.63 18.80 49.58
N ILE A 120 41.40 18.13 48.72
CA ILE A 120 42.71 17.56 49.09
C ILE A 120 43.82 18.61 48.97
N LEU A 121 43.85 19.39 47.87
CA LEU A 121 44.87 20.42 47.64
C LEU A 121 44.70 21.68 48.50
N ARG A 122 43.56 21.87 49.17
CA ARG A 122 43.41 22.93 50.19
C ARG A 122 43.84 22.53 51.60
N VAL A 123 43.98 21.22 51.87
CA VAL A 123 44.28 20.69 53.21
C VAL A 123 45.78 20.39 53.37
N LEU A 124 46.56 20.42 52.29
CA LEU A 124 48.02 20.42 52.29
C LEU A 124 48.53 21.80 51.84
N PRO A 125 48.96 22.69 52.75
CA PRO A 125 49.77 23.86 52.41
C PRO A 125 51.19 23.46 51.99
#